data_AF-A0AAU2GPU1-F1
#
_entry.id   AF-A0AAU2GPU1-F1
#
_cell.length_a   1.000
_cell.length_b   1.000
_cell.length_c   1.000
_cell.angle_alpha   90.00
_cell.angle_beta   90.00
_cell.angle_gamma   90.00
#
_symmetry.space_group_name_H-M   'P 1'
#
loop_
_entity.id
_entity.type
_entity.pdbx_description
1 polymer ?
#
loop_
_entity_poly.entity_id
_entity_poly.type
_entity_poly.pdbx_seq_one_letter_code
_entity_poly.pdbx_strand_id
1 'polypeptide(L)'
;MNRCQFVQDHQRRFGVKRLCDILGISRSSFYYWRRTAAARAVRQIAEAKLAARIRTVHQESDGTYGAPRITAELRDKGERINHKRVARIMRTIGVEGLRLRRRHRTTVPDPAAAKAPDLIGRDFTATQVTLSAG
;
A
#
# COMPACT_ATOMS: atom_id res chain seq x y z
N MET A 1 4.36 22.10 -1.82
CA MET A 1 4.00 23.13 -2.82
C MET A 1 4.24 22.56 -4.23
N ASN A 2 3.27 22.59 -5.16
CA ASN A 2 3.53 22.13 -6.54
C ASN A 2 4.00 23.30 -7.44
N ARG A 3 4.69 23.03 -8.56
CA ARG A 3 5.27 24.07 -9.44
C ARG A 3 4.23 25.07 -9.97
N CYS A 4 3.04 24.58 -10.33
CA CYS A 4 1.97 25.46 -10.84
C CYS A 4 1.39 26.37 -9.75
N GLN A 5 1.31 25.89 -8.50
CA GLN A 5 0.91 26.67 -7.34
C GLN A 5 1.90 27.82 -7.09
N PHE A 6 3.20 27.53 -7.14
CA PHE A 6 4.23 28.56 -7.02
C PHE A 6 4.07 29.67 -8.06
N VAL A 7 3.81 29.31 -9.32
CA VAL A 7 3.51 30.29 -10.38
C VAL A 7 2.26 31.09 -10.03
N GLN A 8 1.17 30.44 -9.62
CA GLN A 8 -0.09 31.09 -9.28
C GLN A 8 0.09 32.16 -8.20
N ASP A 9 0.88 31.85 -7.17
CA ASP A 9 1.08 32.71 -6.00
C ASP A 9 1.97 33.91 -6.31
N HIS A 10 2.92 33.77 -7.24
CA HIS A 10 3.94 34.79 -7.53
C HIS A 10 3.77 35.49 -8.89
N GLN A 11 2.81 35.08 -9.73
CA GLN A 11 2.65 35.61 -11.10
C GLN A 11 2.44 37.12 -11.14
N ARG A 12 1.84 37.72 -10.10
CA ARG A 12 1.60 39.17 -10.03
C ARG A 12 2.90 39.98 -9.92
N ARG A 13 3.92 39.42 -9.27
CA ARG A 13 5.20 40.10 -9.03
C ARG A 13 6.24 39.84 -10.13
N PHE A 14 6.28 38.63 -10.67
CA PHE A 14 7.38 38.22 -11.58
C PHE A 14 6.93 37.83 -12.99
N GLY A 15 5.62 37.75 -13.25
CA GLY A 15 5.05 37.34 -14.53
C GLY A 15 5.10 35.83 -14.77
N VAL A 16 4.06 35.30 -15.42
CA VAL A 16 3.90 33.86 -15.67
C VAL A 16 5.04 33.30 -16.52
N LYS A 17 5.44 33.99 -17.59
CA LYS A 17 6.49 33.53 -18.53
C LYS A 17 7.80 33.24 -17.81
N ARG A 18 8.34 34.23 -17.09
CA ARG A 18 9.60 34.12 -16.35
C ARG A 18 9.56 32.99 -15.33
N LEU A 19 8.46 32.87 -14.57
CA LEU A 19 8.32 31.81 -13.56
C LEU A 19 8.24 30.41 -14.19
N CYS A 20 7.52 30.27 -15.31
CA CYS A 20 7.45 29.03 -16.07
C CYS A 20 8.82 28.61 -16.61
N ASP A 21 9.58 29.56 -17.16
CA ASP A 21 10.93 29.31 -17.71
C ASP A 21 11.88 28.84 -16.61
N ILE A 22 11.91 29.53 -15.45
CA ILE A 22 12.75 29.16 -14.30
C ILE A 22 12.40 27.77 -13.74
N LEU A 23 11.11 27.43 -13.66
CA LEU A 23 10.63 26.17 -13.09
C LEU A 23 10.64 25.00 -14.10
N GLY A 24 11.03 25.25 -15.35
CA GLY A 24 11.02 24.27 -16.42
C GLY A 24 9.62 23.69 -16.69
N ILE A 25 8.58 24.52 -16.68
CA ILE A 25 7.22 24.10 -17.05
C ILE A 25 6.69 24.96 -18.20
N SER A 26 5.90 24.35 -19.09
CA SER A 26 5.28 25.12 -20.16
C SER A 26 4.16 26.04 -19.64
N ARG A 27 3.99 27.21 -20.27
CA ARG A 27 2.88 28.12 -19.97
C ARG A 27 1.51 27.46 -20.19
N SER A 28 1.38 26.62 -21.22
CA SER A 28 0.14 25.90 -21.50
C SER A 28 -0.19 24.90 -20.39
N SER A 29 0.80 24.22 -19.81
CA SER A 29 0.60 23.36 -18.64
C SER A 29 0.09 24.15 -17.43
N PHE A 30 0.63 25.34 -17.16
CA PHE A 30 0.15 26.21 -16.08
C PHE A 30 -1.31 26.63 -16.28
N TYR A 31 -1.65 27.14 -17.47
CA TYR A 31 -3.03 27.56 -17.74
C TYR A 31 -4.00 26.37 -17.77
N TYR A 32 -3.58 25.20 -18.26
CA TYR A 32 -4.36 23.97 -18.18
C TYR A 32 -4.61 23.55 -16.72
N TRP A 33 -3.57 23.57 -15.89
CA TRP A 33 -3.68 23.30 -14.46
C TRP A 33 -4.66 24.27 -13.79
N ARG A 34 -4.55 25.57 -14.07
CA ARG A 34 -5.43 26.60 -13.51
C ARG A 34 -6.88 26.41 -13.96
N ARG A 35 -7.11 26.21 -15.26
CA ARG A 35 -8.44 25.98 -15.85
C ARG A 35 -9.13 24.74 -15.27
N THR A 36 -8.38 23.68 -14.98
CA THR A 36 -8.93 22.42 -14.47
C THR A 36 -9.03 22.37 -12.94
N ALA A 37 -8.74 23.47 -12.22
CA ALA A 37 -8.69 23.48 -10.76
C ALA A 37 -9.99 23.02 -10.09
N ALA A 38 -11.15 23.55 -10.53
CA ALA A 38 -12.45 23.16 -9.98
C ALA A 38 -12.73 21.66 -10.19
N ALA A 39 -12.50 21.14 -11.41
CA ALA A 39 -12.69 19.72 -11.71
C ALA A 39 -11.72 18.81 -10.93
N ARG A 40 -10.49 19.26 -10.65
CA ARG A 40 -9.54 18.56 -9.78
C ARG A 40 -10.02 18.53 -8.34
N ALA A 41 -10.54 19.64 -7.82
CA ALA A 41 -11.09 19.71 -6.46
C ALA A 41 -12.29 18.74 -6.27
N VAL A 42 -13.22 18.70 -7.22
CA VAL A 42 -14.35 17.75 -7.20
C VAL A 42 -13.84 16.30 -7.17
N ARG A 43 -12.85 15.96 -8.00
CA ARG A 43 -12.23 14.64 -8.00
C ARG A 43 -11.57 14.30 -6.67
N GLN A 44 -10.85 15.24 -6.06
CA GLN A 44 -10.23 15.05 -4.75
C GLN A 44 -11.26 14.80 -3.65
N ILE A 45 -12.37 15.54 -3.64
CA ILE A 45 -13.47 15.30 -2.69
C ILE A 45 -14.06 13.90 -2.89
N ALA A 46 -14.32 13.50 -4.12
CA ALA A 46 -14.85 12.17 -4.43
C ALA A 46 -13.87 11.05 -4.01
N GLU A 47 -12.56 11.24 -4.19
CA GLU A 47 -11.55 10.30 -3.71
C GLU A 47 -11.46 10.26 -2.19
N ALA A 48 -11.55 11.40 -1.49
CA ALA A 48 -11.57 11.45 -0.03
C ALA A 48 -12.80 10.71 0.54
N LYS A 49 -13.98 10.88 -0.06
CA LYS A 49 -15.19 10.13 0.30
C LYS A 49 -15.01 8.62 0.10
N LEU A 50 -14.36 8.21 -1.00
CA LEU A 50 -14.08 6.81 -1.27
C LEU A 50 -13.03 6.24 -0.31
N ALA A 51 -11.99 7.00 0.02
CA ALA A 51 -11.00 6.62 1.02
C ALA A 51 -11.62 6.39 2.39
N ALA A 52 -12.56 7.25 2.82
CA ALA A 52 -13.30 7.08 4.06
C ALA A 52 -14.06 5.74 4.09
N ARG A 53 -14.81 5.43 3.03
CA ARG A 53 -15.54 4.15 2.90
C ARG A 53 -14.62 2.94 2.90
N ILE A 54 -13.48 3.02 2.21
CA ILE A 54 -12.45 1.95 2.23
C ILE A 54 -11.95 1.71 3.66
N ARG A 55 -11.71 2.77 4.45
CA ARG A 55 -11.32 2.62 5.86
C ARG A 55 -12.41 1.95 6.69
N THR A 56 -13.66 2.36 6.52
CA THR A 56 -14.80 1.76 7.22
C THR A 56 -14.89 0.26 6.95
N VAL A 57 -14.90 -0.14 5.66
CA VAL A 57 -14.95 -1.56 5.27
C VAL A 57 -13.74 -2.33 5.81
N HIS A 58 -12.56 -1.73 5.77
CA HIS A 58 -11.36 -2.38 6.28
C HIS A 58 -11.41 -2.60 7.81
N GLN A 59 -11.90 -1.61 8.55
CA GLN A 59 -12.11 -1.68 10.00
C GLN A 59 -13.19 -2.71 10.37
N GLU A 60 -14.30 -2.75 9.64
CA GLU A 60 -15.36 -3.78 9.78
C GLU A 60 -14.82 -5.21 9.56
N SER A 61 -13.70 -5.35 8.85
CA SER A 61 -13.03 -6.63 8.58
C SER A 61 -11.85 -6.94 9.50
N ASP A 62 -11.71 -6.22 10.62
CA ASP A 62 -10.56 -6.31 11.55
C ASP A 62 -9.20 -6.10 10.87
N GLY A 63 -9.17 -5.28 9.82
CA GLY A 63 -7.96 -5.03 9.03
C GLY A 63 -7.52 -6.20 8.14
N THR A 64 -8.35 -7.23 7.99
CA THR A 64 -7.96 -8.43 7.25
C THR A 64 -8.09 -8.25 5.74
N TYR A 65 -9.03 -7.42 5.28
CA TYR A 65 -9.37 -7.34 3.86
C TYR A 65 -8.39 -6.49 3.06
N GLY A 66 -7.89 -7.09 1.97
CA GLY A 66 -7.15 -6.38 0.92
C GLY A 66 -8.03 -5.88 -0.22
N ALA A 67 -7.41 -5.26 -1.22
CA ALA A 67 -8.11 -4.61 -2.34
C ALA A 67 -9.19 -5.47 -3.04
N PRO A 68 -8.99 -6.79 -3.29
CA PRO A 68 -10.03 -7.61 -3.92
C PRO A 68 -11.31 -7.72 -3.08
N ARG A 69 -11.17 -7.99 -1.78
CA ARG A 69 -12.32 -8.16 -0.86
C ARG A 69 -13.02 -6.84 -0.60
N ILE A 70 -12.26 -5.77 -0.38
CA ILE A 70 -12.84 -4.41 -0.25
C ILE A 70 -13.59 -4.02 -1.54
N THR A 71 -13.07 -4.37 -2.71
CA THR A 71 -13.76 -4.09 -3.98
C THR A 71 -15.07 -4.84 -4.11
N ALA A 72 -15.11 -6.11 -3.69
CA ALA A 72 -16.35 -6.90 -3.67
C ALA A 72 -17.38 -6.26 -2.74
N GLU A 73 -17.00 -5.96 -1.49
CA GLU A 73 -17.86 -5.32 -0.51
C GLU A 73 -18.46 -3.99 -1.01
N LEU A 74 -17.64 -3.14 -1.63
CA LEU A 74 -18.11 -1.87 -2.20
C LEU A 74 -19.09 -2.09 -3.36
N ARG A 75 -18.90 -3.13 -4.17
CA ARG A 75 -19.80 -3.46 -5.28
C ARG A 75 -21.12 -4.03 -4.79
N ASP A 76 -21.10 -4.83 -3.73
CA ASP A 76 -22.30 -5.37 -3.10
C ASP A 76 -23.14 -4.25 -2.48
N LYS A 77 -22.48 -3.18 -2.01
CA LYS A 77 -23.11 -1.91 -1.58
C LYS A 77 -23.54 -1.01 -2.77
N GLY A 78 -23.48 -1.51 -4.01
CA GLY A 78 -23.97 -0.84 -5.22
C GLY A 78 -22.94 0.02 -5.97
N GLU A 79 -21.67 0.08 -5.53
CA GLU A 79 -20.66 0.91 -6.18
C GLU A 79 -20.02 0.24 -7.40
N ARG A 80 -20.12 0.89 -8.57
CA ARG A 80 -19.38 0.47 -9.77
C ARG A 80 -17.94 0.98 -9.73
N ILE A 81 -17.06 0.22 -9.07
CA ILE A 81 -15.65 0.57 -8.91
C ILE A 81 -14.66 -0.47 -9.45
N ASN A 82 -13.54 0.01 -9.98
CA ASN A 82 -12.42 -0.80 -10.45
C ASN A 82 -11.47 -1.13 -9.29
N HIS A 83 -11.09 -2.40 -9.15
CA HIS A 83 -10.15 -2.87 -8.12
C HIS A 83 -8.80 -2.14 -8.14
N LYS A 84 -8.31 -1.69 -9.30
CA LYS A 84 -7.06 -0.90 -9.41
C LYS A 84 -7.18 0.45 -8.72
N ARG A 85 -8.38 1.07 -8.77
CA ARG A 85 -8.65 2.34 -8.09
C ARG A 85 -8.67 2.13 -6.58
N VAL A 86 -9.30 1.06 -6.10
CA VAL A 86 -9.31 0.67 -4.68
C VAL A 86 -7.89 0.42 -4.19
N ALA A 87 -7.12 -0.43 -4.90
CA ALA A 87 -5.73 -0.72 -4.56
C ALA A 87 -4.83 0.52 -4.54
N ARG A 88 -5.02 1.44 -5.49
CA ARG A 88 -4.31 2.72 -5.48
C ARG A 88 -4.65 3.54 -4.25
N ILE A 89 -5.93 3.71 -3.93
CA ILE A 89 -6.36 4.51 -2.78
C ILE A 89 -5.89 3.88 -1.48
N MET A 90 -6.03 2.56 -1.31
CA MET A 90 -5.49 1.81 -0.17
C MET A 90 -4.00 2.13 0.07
N ARG A 91 -3.17 2.06 -0.98
CA ARG A 91 -1.75 2.44 -0.89
C ARG A 91 -1.57 3.91 -0.46
N THR A 92 -2.33 4.83 -1.04
CA THR A 92 -2.26 6.27 -0.68
C THR A 92 -2.60 6.53 0.79
N ILE A 93 -3.51 5.74 1.37
CA ILE A 93 -3.96 5.92 2.77
C ILE A 93 -3.28 4.98 3.77
N GLY A 94 -2.29 4.19 3.35
CA GLY A 94 -1.56 3.26 4.22
C GLY A 94 -2.39 2.08 4.71
N VAL A 95 -3.43 1.68 3.98
CA VAL A 95 -4.26 0.51 4.31
C VAL A 95 -3.78 -0.69 3.50
N GLU A 96 -3.55 -1.81 4.17
CA GLU A 96 -3.10 -3.06 3.56
C GLU A 96 -3.91 -4.24 4.08
N GLY A 97 -4.16 -5.23 3.23
CA GLY A 97 -4.85 -6.45 3.67
C GLY A 97 -3.89 -7.43 4.33
N LEU A 98 -4.36 -8.13 5.36
CA LEU A 98 -3.61 -9.20 5.98
C LEU A 98 -3.47 -10.39 5.04
N ARG A 99 -2.23 -10.81 4.78
CA ARG A 99 -1.93 -12.06 4.07
C ARG A 99 -1.17 -13.02 4.98
N LEU A 100 -1.85 -13.99 5.57
CA LEU A 100 -1.18 -15.08 6.27
C LEU A 100 -0.38 -15.91 5.27
N ARG A 101 0.93 -16.02 5.50
CA ARG A 101 1.76 -16.96 4.75
C ARG A 101 1.40 -18.37 5.20
N ARG A 102 0.82 -19.17 4.30
CA ARG A 102 0.51 -20.58 4.56
C ARG A 102 1.84 -21.30 4.84
N ARG A 103 2.01 -21.82 6.06
CA ARG A 103 3.15 -22.69 6.38
C ARG A 103 2.89 -24.04 5.71
N HIS A 104 3.76 -24.40 4.76
CA HIS A 104 3.73 -25.72 4.14
C HIS A 104 4.64 -26.65 4.94
N ARG A 105 4.11 -27.76 5.46
CA ARG A 105 4.92 -28.81 6.07
C ARG A 105 5.40 -29.73 4.95
N THR A 106 6.64 -29.55 4.51
CA THR A 106 7.22 -30.33 3.41
C THR A 106 7.37 -31.82 3.76
N THR A 107 7.61 -32.12 5.04
CA THR A 107 7.96 -33.48 5.48
C THR A 107 7.17 -33.83 6.74
N VAL A 108 6.41 -34.92 6.66
CA VAL A 108 5.90 -35.64 7.83
C VAL A 108 6.89 -36.77 8.07
N PRO A 109 7.66 -36.76 9.19
CA PRO A 109 8.60 -37.83 9.49
C PRO A 109 7.83 -39.14 9.67
N ASP A 110 8.26 -40.18 8.97
CA ASP A 110 7.81 -41.54 9.25
C ASP A 110 8.46 -42.02 10.56
N PRO A 111 7.68 -42.33 11.62
CA PRO A 111 8.23 -42.83 12.88
C PRO A 111 8.99 -44.15 12.73
N ALA A 112 8.68 -44.93 11.68
CA ALA A 112 9.31 -46.22 11.39
C ALA A 112 10.55 -46.11 10.49
N ALA A 113 10.83 -44.93 9.93
CA ALA A 113 12.01 -44.74 9.09
C ALA A 113 13.29 -44.86 9.91
N ALA A 114 14.20 -45.72 9.45
CA ALA A 114 15.51 -45.87 10.06
C ALA A 114 16.26 -44.54 10.02
N LYS A 115 16.78 -44.11 11.18
CA LYS A 115 17.64 -42.93 11.25
C LYS A 115 18.88 -43.16 10.39
N ALA A 116 19.24 -42.17 9.60
CA ALA A 116 20.46 -42.21 8.81
C ALA A 116 21.67 -42.43 9.76
N PRO A 117 22.57 -43.37 9.44
CA PRO A 117 23.74 -43.63 10.27
C PRO A 117 24.69 -42.43 10.23
N ASP A 118 25.31 -42.11 11.37
CA ASP A 118 26.33 -41.05 11.44
C ASP A 118 27.65 -41.55 10.84
N LEU A 119 27.88 -41.20 9.59
CA LEU A 119 29.07 -41.61 8.83
C LEU A 119 30.35 -40.90 9.26
N ILE A 120 30.26 -39.86 10.10
CA ILE A 120 31.39 -39.02 10.51
C ILE A 120 31.82 -39.36 11.95
N GLY A 121 31.05 -40.21 12.65
CA GLY A 121 31.40 -40.72 13.99
C GLY A 121 31.53 -39.62 15.03
N ARG A 122 30.59 -38.67 15.06
CA ARG A 122 30.66 -37.54 15.99
C ARG A 122 30.26 -37.99 17.39
N ASP A 123 31.05 -37.58 18.38
CA ASP A 123 30.71 -37.76 19.77
C ASP A 123 29.80 -36.60 20.22
N PHE A 124 28.51 -36.91 20.44
CA PHE A 124 27.53 -35.97 20.99
C PHE A 124 27.37 -36.12 22.51
N THR A 125 28.27 -36.86 23.17
CA THR A 125 28.22 -37.07 24.62
C THR A 125 28.59 -35.77 25.33
N ALA A 126 27.58 -35.07 25.85
CA ALA A 126 27.79 -33.91 26.70
C ALA A 126 28.06 -34.38 28.13
N THR A 127 29.23 -34.02 28.69
CA THR A 127 29.63 -34.42 30.05
C THR A 127 28.82 -33.72 31.15
N GLN A 128 28.15 -32.61 30.81
CA GLN A 128 27.33 -31.87 31.75
C GLN A 128 26.06 -31.38 31.06
N VAL A 129 24.90 -31.69 31.65
CA VAL A 129 23.63 -31.08 31.26
C VAL A 129 23.69 -29.64 31.74
N THR A 130 23.82 -28.68 30.83
CA THR A 130 23.57 -27.28 31.18
C THR A 130 22.09 -27.13 31.43
N LEU A 131 21.67 -27.32 32.68
CA LEU A 131 20.37 -26.85 33.16
C LEU A 131 20.45 -25.32 33.16
N SER A 132 20.11 -24.68 32.04
CA SER A 132 19.77 -23.27 32.05
C SER A 132 18.40 -23.13 32.69
N ALA A 133 18.38 -22.90 34.01
CA ALA A 133 17.22 -22.35 34.68
C ALA A 133 17.13 -20.86 34.34
N GLY A 134 15.98 -20.44 33.80
CA GLY A 134 15.60 -19.03 33.60
C GLY A 134 15.64 -18.56 32.16
#